data_AF-A0AAU3FXN8-F1
#
_entry.id   AF-A0AAU3FXN8-F1
#
_cell.length_a   1.000
_cell.length_b   1.000
_cell.length_c   1.000
_cell.angle_alpha   90.00
_cell.angle_beta   90.00
_cell.angle_gamma   90.00
#
_symmetry.space_group_name_H-M   'P 1'
#
loop_
_entity.id
_entity.type
_entity.pdbx_description
1 polymer ?
#
loop_
_entity_poly.entity_id
_entity_poly.type
_entity_poly.pdbx_seq_one_letter_code
_entity_poly.pdbx_strand_id
1 'polypeptide(L)'
;MPDESGFAVDDTGLLFNPQLRDLVGHELGDEALAVVEAFAAINQAARVNRWALERWAMRHGLSEARLQVLLVLRRQPRGMRLVHLAAALEIAPPSLTGLVDSLEKDGLVRREPDPGDRRSLLATLTARGRERVDEIWSTQVERQVGITDGITTEELLQLRHLCLRLVQNVRRATAKRNDPGPGGTPPAGPPHTADRGGRDDAGRTARPPGG
;
A
#
# COMPACT_ATOMS: atom_id res chain seq x y z
N MET A 1 -11.28 -32.13 13.75
CA MET A 1 -12.00 -30.95 13.27
C MET A 1 -11.62 -30.78 11.81
N PRO A 2 -12.57 -30.62 10.86
CA PRO A 2 -12.21 -30.17 9.53
C PRO A 2 -11.57 -28.78 9.62
N ASP A 3 -10.63 -28.49 8.72
CA ASP A 3 -9.90 -27.22 8.73
C ASP A 3 -10.82 -26.05 8.33
N GLU A 4 -10.97 -25.07 9.22
CA GLU A 4 -11.77 -23.86 8.98
C GLU A 4 -11.15 -22.93 7.92
N SER A 5 -9.93 -23.21 7.45
CA SER A 5 -9.28 -22.46 6.36
C SER A 5 -10.01 -22.56 5.02
N GLY A 6 -10.73 -23.65 4.79
CA GLY A 6 -11.37 -23.98 3.51
C GLY A 6 -10.41 -24.52 2.44
N PHE A 7 -9.12 -24.72 2.75
CA PHE A 7 -8.14 -25.31 1.84
C PHE A 7 -8.20 -26.83 1.81
N ALA A 8 -7.66 -27.41 0.74
CA ALA A 8 -7.42 -28.85 0.57
C ALA A 8 -5.93 -29.09 0.25
N VAL A 9 -5.48 -30.33 0.36
CA VAL A 9 -4.11 -30.76 0.04
C VAL A 9 -4.14 -31.64 -1.20
N ASP A 10 -3.27 -31.38 -2.18
CA ASP A 10 -3.14 -32.20 -3.39
C ASP A 10 -2.23 -33.42 -3.19
N ASP A 11 -2.07 -34.23 -4.26
CA ASP A 11 -1.26 -35.44 -4.26
C ASP A 11 0.25 -35.18 -4.10
N THR A 12 0.69 -33.94 -4.32
CA THR A 12 2.08 -33.49 -4.06
C THR A 12 2.29 -32.98 -2.63
N GLY A 13 1.22 -32.88 -1.84
CA GLY A 13 1.25 -32.36 -0.48
C GLY A 13 1.09 -30.83 -0.37
N LEU A 14 0.74 -30.15 -1.47
CA LEU A 14 0.59 -28.69 -1.49
C LEU A 14 -0.85 -28.26 -1.17
N LEU A 15 -0.98 -27.14 -0.46
CA LEU A 15 -2.28 -26.51 -0.18
C LEU A 15 -2.84 -25.82 -1.41
N PHE A 16 -4.11 -26.10 -1.73
CA PHE A 16 -4.87 -25.43 -2.78
C PHE A 16 -6.26 -25.00 -2.30
N ASN A 17 -6.91 -24.15 -3.10
CA ASN A 17 -8.26 -23.66 -2.82
C ASN A 17 -9.26 -24.42 -3.74
N PRO A 18 -10.06 -25.36 -3.22
CA PRO A 18 -10.96 -26.16 -4.05
C PRO A 18 -12.04 -25.30 -4.72
N GLN A 19 -12.58 -24.28 -4.03
CA GLN A 19 -13.60 -23.40 -4.60
C GLN A 19 -13.06 -22.55 -5.76
N LEU A 20 -11.75 -22.27 -5.79
CA LEU A 20 -11.09 -21.64 -6.93
C LEU A 20 -10.99 -22.60 -8.12
N ARG A 21 -10.59 -23.85 -7.90
CA ARG A 21 -10.54 -24.89 -8.95
C ARG A 21 -11.92 -25.17 -9.54
N ASP A 22 -12.95 -25.21 -8.69
CA ASP A 22 -14.35 -25.35 -9.13
C ASP A 22 -14.81 -24.15 -9.98
N LEU A 23 -14.41 -22.92 -9.60
CA LEU A 23 -14.77 -21.69 -10.30
C LEU A 23 -14.11 -21.55 -11.69
N VAL A 24 -12.88 -22.04 -11.86
CA VAL A 24 -12.13 -21.95 -13.13
C VAL A 24 -12.09 -23.27 -13.92
N GLY A 25 -12.89 -24.25 -13.49
CA GLY A 25 -12.86 -25.61 -14.01
C GLY A 25 -13.06 -25.70 -15.53
N HIS A 26 -12.43 -26.68 -16.15
CA HIS A 26 -12.38 -26.99 -17.59
C HIS A 26 -11.70 -25.94 -18.51
N GLU A 27 -11.67 -24.64 -18.18
CA GLU A 27 -11.25 -23.59 -19.12
C GLU A 27 -9.73 -23.37 -19.20
N LEU A 28 -8.97 -23.81 -18.19
CA LEU A 28 -7.52 -23.58 -18.08
C LEU A 28 -6.74 -24.90 -18.07
N GLY A 29 -5.61 -24.93 -18.78
CA GLY A 29 -4.59 -25.97 -18.61
C GLY A 29 -3.70 -25.72 -17.39
N ASP A 30 -3.00 -26.76 -16.94
CA ASP A 30 -2.27 -26.82 -15.66
C ASP A 30 -1.35 -25.61 -15.38
N GLU A 31 -0.59 -25.15 -16.39
CA GLU A 31 0.29 -23.98 -16.23
C GLU A 31 -0.50 -22.69 -15.94
N ALA A 32 -1.62 -22.48 -16.63
CA ALA A 32 -2.48 -21.32 -16.42
C ALA A 32 -3.23 -21.41 -15.08
N LEU A 33 -3.66 -22.62 -14.68
CA LEU A 33 -4.23 -22.86 -13.36
C LEU A 33 -3.22 -22.51 -12.26
N ALA A 34 -1.99 -23.01 -12.33
CA ALA A 34 -0.94 -22.74 -11.34
C ALA A 34 -0.64 -21.23 -11.21
N VAL A 35 -0.70 -20.46 -12.30
CA VAL A 35 -0.60 -18.99 -12.27
C VAL A 35 -1.78 -18.38 -11.51
N VAL A 36 -3.02 -18.78 -11.82
CA VAL A 36 -4.22 -18.26 -11.15
C VAL A 36 -4.23 -18.60 -9.65
N GLU A 37 -3.88 -19.83 -9.28
CA GLU A 37 -3.77 -20.27 -7.88
C GLU A 37 -2.70 -19.47 -7.13
N ALA A 38 -1.52 -19.27 -7.72
CA ALA A 38 -0.46 -18.47 -7.09
C ALA A 38 -0.89 -17.00 -6.84
N PHE A 39 -1.54 -16.35 -7.81
CA PHE A 39 -2.06 -14.99 -7.61
C PHE A 39 -3.20 -14.93 -6.59
N ALA A 40 -4.10 -15.91 -6.58
CA ALA A 40 -5.17 -15.99 -5.57
C ALA A 40 -4.60 -16.18 -4.16
N ALA A 41 -3.64 -17.10 -3.99
CA ALA A 41 -2.95 -17.35 -2.73
C ALA A 41 -2.22 -16.11 -2.21
N ILE A 42 -1.51 -15.37 -3.07
CA ILE A 42 -0.85 -14.10 -2.72
C ILE A 42 -1.87 -13.07 -2.22
N ASN A 43 -3.00 -12.90 -2.92
CA ASN A 43 -4.04 -11.96 -2.53
C ASN A 43 -4.74 -12.37 -1.22
N GLN A 44 -5.01 -13.66 -1.02
CA GLN A 44 -5.63 -14.20 0.19
C GLN A 44 -4.69 -14.04 1.41
N ALA A 45 -3.41 -14.43 1.26
CA ALA A 45 -2.40 -14.27 2.30
C ALA A 45 -2.16 -12.79 2.65
N ALA A 46 -2.07 -11.90 1.65
CA ALA A 46 -1.91 -10.47 1.88
C ALA A 46 -3.10 -9.87 2.64
N ARG A 47 -4.34 -10.26 2.29
CA ARG A 47 -5.58 -9.82 2.98
C ARG A 47 -5.62 -10.29 4.43
N VAL A 48 -5.35 -11.58 4.69
CA VAL A 48 -5.38 -12.15 6.04
C VAL A 48 -4.25 -11.56 6.91
N ASN A 49 -3.04 -11.42 6.37
CA ASN A 49 -1.93 -10.79 7.07
C ASN A 49 -2.22 -9.33 7.41
N ARG A 50 -2.83 -8.56 6.49
CA ARG A 50 -3.26 -7.18 6.74
C ARG A 50 -4.27 -7.08 7.87
N TRP A 51 -5.36 -7.87 7.81
CA TRP A 51 -6.34 -7.96 8.89
C TRP A 51 -5.71 -8.32 10.24
N ALA A 52 -4.81 -9.29 10.25
CA ALA A 52 -4.13 -9.72 11.46
C ALA A 52 -3.10 -8.70 11.96
N LEU A 53 -2.59 -7.81 11.10
CA LEU A 53 -1.69 -6.71 11.45
C LEU A 53 -2.47 -5.54 12.07
N GLU A 54 -3.57 -5.12 11.45
CA GLU A 54 -4.50 -4.12 12.02
C GLU A 54 -5.00 -4.56 13.40
N ARG A 55 -5.47 -5.82 13.54
CA ARG A 55 -5.93 -6.37 14.82
C ARG A 55 -4.83 -6.43 15.89
N TRP A 56 -3.57 -6.56 15.49
CA TRP A 56 -2.43 -6.52 16.40
C TRP A 56 -2.03 -5.07 16.76
N ALA A 57 -1.99 -4.16 15.78
CA ALA A 57 -1.71 -2.74 16.00
C ALA A 57 -2.72 -2.12 16.99
N MET A 58 -4.01 -2.49 16.89
CA MET A 58 -5.05 -2.02 17.82
C MET A 58 -4.77 -2.41 19.28
N ARG A 59 -4.14 -3.56 19.54
CA ARG A 59 -3.71 -3.96 20.91
C ARG A 59 -2.66 -3.02 21.50
N HIS A 60 -1.91 -2.32 20.64
CA HIS A 60 -0.92 -1.32 21.03
C HIS A 60 -1.45 0.13 20.97
N GLY A 61 -2.73 0.33 20.70
CA GLY A 61 -3.38 1.65 20.60
C GLY A 61 -3.16 2.38 19.26
N LEU A 62 -2.78 1.65 18.21
CA LEU A 62 -2.48 2.19 16.88
C LEU A 62 -3.37 1.52 15.81
N SER A 63 -3.54 2.16 14.66
CA SER A 63 -3.93 1.47 13.42
C SER A 63 -2.69 1.00 12.66
N GLU A 64 -2.86 0.08 11.72
CA GLU A 64 -1.80 -0.39 10.81
C GLU A 64 -1.07 0.79 10.15
N ALA A 65 -1.82 1.75 9.61
CA ALA A 65 -1.23 2.90 8.91
C ALA A 65 -0.37 3.79 9.83
N ARG A 66 -0.79 4.01 11.08
CA ARG A 66 -0.02 4.77 12.08
C ARG A 66 1.23 4.01 12.51
N LEU A 67 1.10 2.71 12.73
CA LEU A 67 2.21 1.80 13.02
C LEU A 67 3.25 1.81 11.88
N GLN A 68 2.83 1.70 10.61
CA GLN A 68 3.73 1.68 9.47
C GLN A 68 4.55 2.98 9.35
N VAL A 69 3.94 4.15 9.62
CA VAL A 69 4.69 5.42 9.72
C VAL A 69 5.80 5.33 10.76
N LEU A 70 5.50 4.83 11.97
CA LEU A 70 6.50 4.69 13.03
C LEU A 70 7.62 3.70 12.63
N LEU A 71 7.27 2.57 12.00
CA LEU A 71 8.23 1.55 11.54
C LEU A 71 9.17 2.06 10.43
N VAL A 72 8.67 2.86 9.50
CA VAL A 72 9.51 3.50 8.47
C VAL A 72 10.43 4.54 9.11
N LEU A 73 9.90 5.41 9.98
CA LEU A 73 10.70 6.44 10.65
C LEU A 73 11.72 5.85 11.66
N ARG A 74 11.44 4.69 12.24
CA ARG A 74 12.38 3.94 13.10
C ARG A 74 13.73 3.72 12.40
N ARG A 75 13.67 3.37 11.11
CA ARG A 75 14.82 3.10 10.23
C ARG A 75 15.50 4.37 9.71
N GLN A 76 14.99 5.56 10.06
CA GLN A 76 15.47 6.86 9.59
C GLN A 76 15.75 7.80 10.78
N PRO A 77 16.90 7.67 11.46
CA PRO A 77 17.20 8.45 12.66
C PRO A 77 17.19 9.98 12.47
N ARG A 78 17.45 10.46 11.24
CA ARG A 78 17.41 11.89 10.85
C ARG A 78 16.03 12.37 10.39
N GLY A 79 15.01 11.52 10.49
CA GLY A 79 13.69 11.76 9.90
C GLY A 79 13.64 11.51 8.39
N MET A 80 12.45 11.69 7.82
CA MET A 80 12.18 11.51 6.39
C MET A 80 11.24 12.61 5.88
N ARG A 81 11.51 13.14 4.67
CA ARG A 81 10.61 14.10 4.00
C ARG A 81 9.23 13.48 3.83
N LEU A 82 8.17 14.24 4.10
CA LEU A 82 6.78 13.75 3.97
C LEU A 82 6.48 13.14 2.59
N VAL A 83 7.00 13.73 1.50
CA VAL A 83 6.84 13.18 0.13
C VAL A 83 7.47 11.78 0.00
N HIS A 84 8.67 11.58 0.56
CA HIS A 84 9.35 10.28 0.54
C HIS A 84 8.68 9.27 1.47
N LEU A 85 8.14 9.73 2.60
CA LEU A 85 7.40 8.88 3.54
C LEU A 85 6.07 8.40 2.93
N ALA A 86 5.37 9.25 2.17
CA ALA A 86 4.15 8.87 1.46
C ALA A 86 4.45 7.82 0.37
N ALA A 87 5.52 8.04 -0.40
CA ALA A 87 5.99 7.10 -1.40
C ALA A 87 6.45 5.75 -0.80
N ALA A 88 7.16 5.78 0.33
CA ALA A 88 7.64 4.57 1.03
C ALA A 88 6.50 3.73 1.66
N LEU A 89 5.35 4.36 1.91
CA LEU A 89 4.14 3.74 2.43
C LEU A 89 3.11 3.42 1.33
N GLU A 90 3.39 3.80 0.07
CA GLU A 90 2.50 3.66 -1.09
C GLU A 90 1.10 4.30 -0.88
N ILE A 91 1.03 5.41 -0.13
CA ILE A 91 -0.20 6.16 0.15
C ILE A 91 -0.21 7.57 -0.45
N ALA A 92 -1.41 8.14 -0.63
CA ALA A 92 -1.56 9.51 -1.09
C ALA A 92 -1.04 10.53 -0.05
N PRO A 93 -0.37 11.63 -0.45
CA PRO A 93 0.16 12.62 0.49
C PRO A 93 -0.86 13.22 1.49
N PRO A 94 -2.13 13.51 1.12
CA PRO A 94 -3.13 13.99 2.09
C PRO A 94 -3.42 12.97 3.20
N SER A 95 -3.42 11.67 2.87
CA SER A 95 -3.59 10.59 3.85
C SER A 95 -2.41 10.52 4.82
N LEU A 96 -1.18 10.74 4.33
CA LEU A 96 -0.02 10.82 5.21
C LEU A 96 -0.11 12.00 6.18
N THR A 97 -0.53 13.18 5.71
CA THR A 97 -0.62 14.37 6.57
C THR A 97 -1.44 14.09 7.82
N GLY A 98 -2.66 13.55 7.67
CA GLY A 98 -3.51 13.21 8.81
C GLY A 98 -2.96 12.11 9.73
N LEU A 99 -2.23 11.12 9.18
CA LEU A 99 -1.54 10.10 10.00
C LEU A 99 -0.44 10.73 10.86
N VAL A 100 0.35 11.63 10.28
CA VAL A 100 1.44 12.31 10.99
C VAL A 100 0.87 13.33 11.99
N ASP A 101 -0.19 14.08 11.65
CA ASP A 101 -0.88 14.99 12.59
C ASP A 101 -1.33 14.25 13.86
N SER A 102 -1.93 13.06 13.69
CA SER A 102 -2.35 12.21 14.80
C SER A 102 -1.18 11.64 15.60
N LEU A 103 -0.03 11.38 14.98
CA LEU A 103 1.18 10.89 15.66
C LEU A 103 1.95 12.02 16.37
N GLU A 104 1.88 13.25 15.87
CA GLU A 104 2.39 14.45 16.56
C GLU A 104 1.54 14.79 17.78
N LYS A 105 0.21 14.73 17.66
CA LYS A 105 -0.72 14.94 18.78
C LYS A 105 -0.47 13.97 19.95
N ASP A 106 -0.12 12.73 19.65
CA ASP A 106 0.22 11.70 20.64
C ASP A 106 1.67 11.79 21.14
N GLY A 107 2.46 12.75 20.63
CA GLY A 107 3.85 13.00 21.01
C GLY A 107 4.85 11.95 20.52
N LEU A 108 4.51 11.16 19.50
CA LEU A 108 5.34 10.08 18.95
C LEU A 108 6.18 10.54 17.76
N VAL A 109 5.68 11.51 16.99
CA VAL A 109 6.38 12.13 15.85
C VAL A 109 6.51 13.63 16.09
N ARG A 110 7.46 14.27 15.42
CA ARG A 110 7.54 15.72 15.24
C ARG A 110 7.96 16.06 13.82
N ARG A 111 7.52 17.20 13.29
CA ARG A 111 7.95 17.78 12.03
C ARG A 111 8.94 18.91 12.27
N GLU A 112 10.03 18.90 11.52
CA GLU A 112 11.07 19.92 11.57
C GLU A 112 11.40 20.38 10.14
N PRO A 113 11.76 21.66 9.92
CA PRO A 113 12.23 22.13 8.61
C PRO A 113 13.45 21.33 8.16
N ASP A 114 13.49 20.90 6.90
CA ASP A 114 14.66 20.20 6.36
C ASP A 114 15.86 21.17 6.28
N PRO A 115 17.01 20.85 6.91
CA PRO A 115 18.22 21.68 6.82
C PRO A 115 18.72 21.91 5.39
N GLY A 116 18.47 20.97 4.47
CA GLY A 116 18.84 21.06 3.06
C GLY A 116 17.78 21.72 2.16
N ASP A 117 16.56 21.91 2.63
CA ASP A 117 15.50 22.64 1.93
C ASP A 117 14.43 23.16 2.92
N ARG A 118 14.50 24.44 3.27
CA ARG A 118 13.55 25.05 4.23
C ARG A 118 12.09 25.07 3.77
N ARG A 119 11.79 24.71 2.51
CA ARG A 119 10.42 24.53 2.00
C ARG A 119 9.87 23.12 2.25
N SER A 120 10.74 22.18 2.64
CA SER A 120 10.39 20.79 2.95
C SER A 120 10.33 20.56 4.47
N LEU A 121 9.47 19.64 4.91
CA LEU A 121 9.37 19.17 6.29
C LEU A 121 9.85 17.72 6.41
N LEU A 122 10.68 17.45 7.41
CA LEU A 122 11.09 16.12 7.85
C LEU A 122 10.17 15.68 8.98
N ALA A 123 9.54 14.52 8.87
CA ALA A 123 8.92 13.82 9.99
C ALA A 123 9.98 12.96 10.70
N THR A 124 10.08 13.08 12.02
CA THR A 124 11.09 12.41 12.85
C THR A 124 10.43 11.83 14.11
N LEU A 125 10.86 10.66 14.57
CA LEU A 125 10.41 10.12 15.86
C LEU A 125 10.91 11.01 17.01
N THR A 126 10.04 11.26 17.99
CA THR A 126 10.47 11.77 19.30
C THR A 126 11.21 10.66 20.09
N ALA A 127 11.82 10.98 21.23
CA ALA A 127 12.38 9.96 22.12
C ALA A 127 11.31 8.93 22.54
N ARG A 128 10.17 9.40 23.04
CA ARG A 128 8.97 8.59 23.35
C ARG A 128 8.48 7.78 22.15
N GLY A 129 8.48 8.36 20.95
CA GLY A 129 8.09 7.66 19.72
C GLY A 129 9.04 6.53 19.33
N ARG A 130 10.34 6.73 19.59
CA ARG A 130 11.39 5.71 19.39
C ARG A 130 11.24 4.57 20.39
N GLU A 131 11.19 4.87 21.68
CA GLU A 131 10.92 3.89 22.74
C GLU A 131 9.67 3.06 22.43
N ARG A 132 8.56 3.73 22.10
CA ARG A 132 7.28 3.07 21.79
C ARG A 132 7.35 2.17 20.56
N VAL A 133 8.05 2.56 19.49
CA VAL A 133 8.16 1.69 18.30
C VAL A 133 9.18 0.57 18.50
N ASP A 134 10.20 0.76 19.34
CA ASP A 134 11.16 -0.28 19.71
C ASP A 134 10.50 -1.38 20.57
N GLU A 135 9.66 -1.02 21.54
CA GLU A 135 8.77 -1.95 22.27
C GLU A 135 7.94 -2.79 21.29
N ILE A 136 7.18 -2.11 20.42
CA ILE A 136 6.26 -2.74 19.45
C ILE A 136 7.00 -3.61 18.43
N TRP A 137 8.21 -3.23 18.03
CA TRP A 137 9.01 -4.01 17.07
C TRP A 137 9.38 -5.39 17.61
N SER A 138 9.73 -5.49 18.90
CA SER A 138 10.12 -6.76 19.52
C SER A 138 9.00 -7.81 19.45
N THR A 139 7.79 -7.44 19.89
CA THR A 139 6.61 -8.32 19.87
C THR A 139 6.08 -8.58 18.46
N GLN A 140 6.43 -7.74 17.47
CA GLN A 140 6.12 -7.99 16.07
C GLN A 140 6.90 -9.19 15.52
N VAL A 141 8.18 -9.33 15.89
CA VAL A 141 9.04 -10.43 15.45
C VAL A 141 8.54 -11.75 16.03
N GLU A 142 8.23 -11.78 17.33
CA GLU A 142 7.64 -12.95 18.01
C GLU A 142 6.32 -13.38 17.35
N ARG A 143 5.43 -12.42 17.06
CA ARG A 143 4.20 -12.68 16.29
C ARG A 143 4.50 -13.27 14.91
N GLN A 144 5.50 -12.74 14.20
CA GLN A 144 5.87 -13.23 12.86
C GLN A 144 6.40 -14.66 12.89
N VAL A 145 7.22 -15.01 13.89
CA VAL A 145 7.68 -16.39 14.11
C VAL A 145 6.48 -17.31 14.39
N GLY A 146 5.56 -16.91 15.27
CA GLY A 146 4.40 -17.73 15.65
C GLY A 146 3.41 -17.99 14.51
N ILE A 147 3.20 -17.06 13.56
CA ILE A 147 2.35 -17.30 12.38
C ILE A 147 3.03 -18.10 11.27
N THR A 148 4.32 -18.42 11.42
CA THR A 148 5.09 -19.28 10.52
C THR A 148 5.39 -20.66 11.12
N ASP A 149 4.71 -21.02 12.20
CA ASP A 149 4.81 -22.37 12.77
C ASP A 149 4.46 -23.44 11.73
N GLY A 150 5.21 -24.54 11.74
CA GLY A 150 5.14 -25.58 10.70
C GLY A 150 5.77 -25.23 9.34
N ILE A 151 6.20 -23.99 9.08
CA ILE A 151 6.88 -23.61 7.82
C ILE A 151 8.39 -23.67 8.01
N THR A 152 9.10 -24.41 7.15
CA THR A 152 10.55 -24.54 7.21
C THR A 152 11.29 -23.25 6.82
N THR A 153 12.55 -23.13 7.25
CA THR A 153 13.40 -22.01 6.84
C THR A 153 13.60 -21.96 5.31
N GLU A 154 13.67 -23.12 4.64
CA GLU A 154 13.84 -23.18 3.19
C GLU A 154 12.60 -22.67 2.44
N GLU A 155 11.40 -23.07 2.86
CA GLU A 155 10.14 -22.56 2.31
C GLU A 155 9.99 -21.04 2.54
N LEU A 156 10.36 -20.52 3.72
CA LEU A 156 10.36 -19.07 3.97
C LEU A 156 11.34 -18.30 3.08
N LEU A 157 12.54 -18.85 2.84
CA LEU A 157 13.53 -18.26 1.95
C LEU A 157 13.05 -18.28 0.48
N GLN A 158 12.37 -19.36 0.07
CA GLN A 158 11.80 -19.53 -1.26
C GLN A 158 10.58 -18.61 -1.49
N LEU A 159 9.66 -18.53 -0.52
CA LEU A 159 8.53 -17.59 -0.54
C LEU A 159 9.01 -16.15 -0.73
N ARG A 160 9.98 -15.73 0.08
CA ARG A 160 10.65 -14.42 -0.05
C ARG A 160 11.25 -14.22 -1.45
N HIS A 161 11.94 -15.22 -2.00
CA HIS A 161 12.54 -15.15 -3.33
C HIS A 161 11.48 -14.97 -4.43
N LEU A 162 10.42 -15.78 -4.41
CA LEU A 162 9.34 -15.75 -5.40
C LEU A 162 8.55 -14.43 -5.33
N CYS A 163 8.19 -13.95 -4.14
CA CYS A 163 7.52 -12.66 -3.98
C CYS A 163 8.38 -11.50 -4.52
N LEU A 164 9.69 -11.48 -4.25
CA LEU A 164 10.58 -10.43 -4.76
C LEU A 164 10.77 -10.50 -6.28
N ARG A 165 10.81 -11.71 -6.86
CA ARG A 165 10.79 -11.89 -8.32
C ARG A 165 9.48 -11.39 -8.94
N LEU A 166 8.35 -11.62 -8.30
CA LEU A 166 7.07 -11.09 -8.76
C LEU A 166 7.07 -9.55 -8.74
N VAL A 167 7.57 -8.92 -7.67
CA VAL A 167 7.73 -7.45 -7.61
C VAL A 167 8.62 -6.93 -8.75
N GLN A 168 9.74 -7.60 -9.06
CA GLN A 168 10.58 -7.26 -10.21
C GLN A 168 9.86 -7.43 -11.55
N ASN A 169 9.05 -8.48 -11.71
CA ASN A 169 8.27 -8.72 -12.92
C ASN A 169 7.20 -7.65 -13.14
N VAL A 170 6.41 -7.35 -12.10
CA VAL A 170 5.36 -6.32 -12.14
C VAL A 170 5.96 -4.95 -12.46
N ARG A 171 7.05 -4.55 -11.79
CA ARG A 171 7.74 -3.27 -12.07
C ARG A 171 8.27 -3.18 -13.50
N ARG A 172 8.80 -4.28 -14.06
CA ARG A 172 9.22 -4.32 -15.47
C ARG A 172 8.04 -4.23 -16.45
N ALA A 173 6.91 -4.87 -16.14
CA ALA A 173 5.71 -4.82 -16.97
C ALA A 173 5.04 -3.44 -16.96
N THR A 174 4.98 -2.77 -15.80
CA THR A 174 4.41 -1.41 -15.71
C THR A 174 5.33 -0.35 -16.30
N ALA A 175 6.65 -0.46 -16.12
CA ALA A 175 7.61 0.44 -16.77
C ALA A 175 7.50 0.38 -18.30
N LYS A 176 7.44 -0.83 -18.89
CA LYS A 176 7.25 -1.02 -20.34
C LYS A 176 5.94 -0.45 -20.88
N ARG A 177 4.89 -0.33 -20.07
CA ARG A 177 3.61 0.29 -20.47
C ARG A 177 3.62 1.82 -20.40
N ASN A 178 4.55 2.39 -19.64
CA ASN A 178 4.70 3.84 -19.45
C ASN A 178 5.82 4.44 -20.32
N ASP A 179 6.50 3.63 -21.13
CA ASP A 179 7.52 4.06 -22.07
C ASP A 179 6.82 4.48 -23.38
N PRO A 180 6.73 5.78 -23.73
CA PRO A 180 6.19 6.18 -25.01
C PRO A 180 7.21 5.77 -26.08
N GLY A 181 6.89 4.71 -26.84
CA GLY A 181 7.70 4.31 -27.99
C GLY A 181 7.99 5.50 -28.91
N PRO A 182 9.12 5.52 -29.64
CA PRO A 182 9.60 6.70 -30.35
C PRO A 182 8.58 7.19 -31.40
N GLY A 183 7.77 8.19 -31.02
CA GLY A 183 6.61 8.68 -31.79
C GLY A 183 5.30 8.82 -31.00
N GLY A 184 5.21 8.33 -29.76
CA GLY A 184 4.00 8.44 -28.94
C GLY A 184 3.85 9.78 -28.23
N THR A 185 2.96 10.65 -28.72
CA THR A 185 2.51 11.85 -27.99
C THR A 185 1.94 11.45 -26.61
N PRO A 186 2.29 12.15 -25.51
CA PRO A 186 1.77 11.80 -24.18
C PRO A 186 0.23 11.81 -24.14
N PRO A 187 -0.40 10.87 -23.41
CA PRO A 187 -1.85 10.91 -23.23
C PRO A 187 -2.24 12.19 -22.51
N ALA A 188 -3.23 12.91 -23.05
CA ALA A 188 -3.78 14.09 -22.39
C ALA A 188 -4.31 13.70 -21.00
N GLY A 189 -4.06 14.57 -20.01
CA GLY A 189 -4.58 14.40 -18.65
C GLY A 189 -6.12 14.33 -18.63
N PRO A 190 -6.72 13.87 -17.51
CA PRO A 190 -8.16 13.71 -17.41
C PRO A 190 -8.87 15.04 -17.75
N PRO A 191 -9.99 15.00 -18.50
CA PRO A 191 -10.63 16.20 -19.00
C PRO A 191 -11.08 17.08 -17.85
N HIS A 192 -10.52 18.28 -17.78
CA HIS A 192 -11.02 19.33 -16.90
C HIS A 192 -12.44 19.66 -17.35
N THR A 193 -13.45 19.33 -16.54
CA THR A 193 -14.85 19.67 -16.81
C THR A 193 -15.04 21.17 -16.64
N ALA A 194 -14.67 21.92 -17.66
CA ALA A 194 -14.95 23.33 -17.79
C ALA A 194 -16.38 23.50 -18.32
N ASP A 195 -17.28 23.85 -17.40
CA ASP A 195 -18.62 24.33 -17.71
C ASP A 195 -18.58 25.44 -18.79
N ARG A 196 -19.28 25.19 -19.91
CA ARG A 196 -19.62 26.17 -20.95
C ARG A 196 -20.92 25.80 -21.65
N GLY A 197 -22.05 26.13 -21.04
CA GLY A 197 -23.24 26.48 -21.81
C GLY A 197 -22.99 27.77 -22.61
N GLY A 198 -23.09 27.71 -23.94
CA GLY A 198 -23.12 28.89 -24.82
C GLY A 198 -24.36 29.77 -24.58
N ARG A 199 -24.34 31.09 -24.82
CA ARG A 199 -24.31 31.77 -26.15
C ARG A 199 -25.54 31.46 -26.99
N ASP A 200 -26.11 32.34 -27.81
CA ASP A 200 -25.91 33.77 -28.18
C ASP A 200 -27.23 34.18 -28.92
N ASP A 201 -27.71 35.41 -29.13
CA ASP A 201 -27.27 36.82 -29.02
C ASP A 201 -28.58 37.70 -28.95
N ALA A 202 -28.53 38.97 -29.38
CA ALA A 202 -29.61 39.81 -29.91
C ALA A 202 -30.31 40.82 -28.96
N GLY A 203 -29.55 41.86 -28.60
CA GLY A 203 -29.82 43.16 -29.23
C GLY A 203 -30.75 44.19 -28.57
N ARG A 204 -30.44 45.44 -28.95
CA ARG A 204 -31.21 46.71 -28.85
C ARG A 204 -31.23 47.54 -27.55
N THR A 205 -30.94 48.82 -27.80
CA THR A 205 -31.46 50.04 -27.16
C THR A 205 -31.06 50.34 -25.72
N ALA A 206 -29.94 51.05 -25.59
CA ALA A 206 -29.80 52.09 -24.57
C ALA A 206 -30.76 53.27 -24.87
N ARG A 207 -31.42 53.83 -23.84
CA ARG A 207 -31.24 55.23 -23.38
C ARG A 207 -32.04 55.49 -22.07
N PRO A 208 -31.48 56.21 -21.06
CA PRO A 208 -32.20 56.66 -19.85
C PRO A 208 -32.83 58.07 -20.06
N PRO A 209 -33.61 58.66 -19.12
CA PRO A 209 -33.19 59.15 -17.78
C PRO A 209 -34.02 58.50 -16.64
N GLY A 210 -33.77 58.66 -15.34
CA GLY A 210 -33.10 59.76 -14.61
C GLY A 210 -34.14 60.52 -13.78
N GLY A 211 -34.06 60.39 -12.45
CA GLY A 211 -35.00 60.94 -11.46
C GLY A 211 -34.68 60.39 -10.07
#